data_AF-A0A8T0Z0N7-F1
#
_entry.id   AF-A0A8T0Z0N7-F1
#
_cell.length_a   1.000
_cell.length_b   1.000
_cell.length_c   1.000
_cell.angle_alpha   90.00
_cell.angle_beta   90.00
_cell.angle_gamma   90.00
#
_symmetry.space_group_name_H-M   'P 1'
#
loop_
_entity.id
_entity.type
_entity.pdbx_description
1 polymer ?
#
loop_
_entity_poly.entity_id
_entity_poly.type
_entity_poly.pdbx_seq_one_letter_code
_entity_poly.pdbx_strand_id
1 'polypeptide(L)'
;MRVSFFVSLLIASANAACSRDSTALTSDCSSQCYEGRPCIAFASDASCNATTFGTCVKDGNSSSGSAADSCTFECFTNGANDFAANGALEFTEYVFFIPYGSDESKWEASWTSSQASTVDSQLASEEDETQFYPSESNLVFNDIEPLKFQTETTTAMFVGGTSVWGVRGKVSQLKLSAEFLSANTQLKNITMVNLGFDSDPPQSTFPTTNIESFRMSNCLLSTYPADLEFMTSVVHIDFSQNYFKDYPVKFSHDSMETLNLSTNALTACSGDFPNLTNLDLSGNTLTDIPSNIFDMPKLRVLDLSDNSFTGVSLTADHVSFLQSLESFTIDTFGDVSSCSEAAQVEIGGAAVCTSTGDAGSSSSSSDGINSSNIGAIVGGIVGAIVVALVLGVAFFYYRRRKSHGKGFGTATGFSDPTNRSGRGGASLWNDQELLSLQVNPDDIEDIRKLGTGAFGVVYLAKYRQNRLVACKRLKKGEATFENTQNFIAEIKLCATLDHPRVVQLLGVAWTIESDLQAMFEYMSKGDLRSYLEKTKSGPKTWNAEKLQLAADVTEALVYSRTSV
;
A
#
# COMPACT_ATOMS: atom_id res chain seq x y z
N MET A 1 -26.91 -24.49 -38.27
CA MET A 1 -27.20 -24.27 -39.71
C MET A 1 -26.64 -22.90 -40.07
N ARG A 2 -25.54 -22.85 -40.86
CA ARG A 2 -24.88 -21.71 -41.56
C ARG A 2 -24.54 -20.42 -40.77
N VAL A 3 -23.45 -19.69 -41.01
CA VAL A 3 -22.05 -19.86 -41.48
C VAL A 3 -21.49 -18.41 -41.46
N SER A 4 -20.29 -18.27 -40.89
CA SER A 4 -19.19 -17.32 -41.18
C SER A 4 -19.44 -15.93 -41.78
N PHE A 5 -18.70 -14.94 -41.26
CA PHE A 5 -17.98 -13.99 -42.12
C PHE A 5 -16.47 -14.15 -41.91
N PHE A 6 -15.79 -14.41 -43.03
CA PHE A 6 -14.37 -14.17 -43.25
C PHE A 6 -14.14 -12.66 -43.34
N VAL A 7 -13.07 -12.16 -42.75
CA VAL A 7 -12.38 -10.96 -43.24
C VAL A 7 -10.90 -11.32 -43.36
N SER A 8 -10.47 -11.53 -44.60
CA SER A 8 -9.06 -11.41 -44.98
C SER A 8 -8.81 -9.96 -45.38
N LEU A 9 -7.76 -9.35 -44.82
CA LEU A 9 -6.97 -8.36 -45.56
C LEU A 9 -5.52 -8.84 -45.55
N LEU A 10 -5.05 -9.24 -46.73
CA LEU A 10 -3.67 -9.49 -47.08
C LEU A 10 -3.17 -8.25 -47.82
N ILE A 11 -2.08 -7.63 -47.36
CA ILE A 11 -1.06 -7.07 -48.25
C ILE A 11 0.30 -7.47 -47.67
N ALA A 12 0.77 -8.65 -48.09
CA ALA A 12 2.16 -9.05 -47.95
C ALA A 12 2.98 -8.30 -49.00
N SER A 13 4.04 -7.62 -48.55
CA SER A 13 5.14 -7.20 -49.41
C SER A 13 6.46 -7.68 -48.82
N ALA A 14 7.03 -8.67 -49.50
CA ALA A 14 8.45 -9.06 -49.57
C ALA A 14 9.15 -9.59 -48.30
N ASN A 15 9.35 -10.91 -48.29
CA ASN A 15 10.42 -11.68 -47.64
C ASN A 15 10.70 -11.44 -46.14
N ALA A 16 10.06 -12.20 -45.24
CA ALA A 16 10.63 -12.56 -43.93
C ALA A 16 9.87 -13.74 -43.28
N ALA A 17 10.57 -14.49 -42.41
CA ALA A 17 10.01 -15.49 -41.50
C ALA A 17 9.18 -14.83 -40.39
N CYS A 18 8.13 -15.53 -39.93
CA CYS A 18 7.09 -15.12 -38.97
C CYS A 18 6.04 -14.11 -39.49
N SER A 19 4.77 -14.47 -39.39
CA SER A 19 3.62 -13.65 -39.83
C SER A 19 3.12 -12.65 -38.78
N ARG A 20 3.92 -12.38 -37.75
CA ARG A 20 3.55 -11.46 -36.66
C ARG A 20 4.08 -10.07 -36.98
N ASP A 21 3.19 -9.08 -36.89
CA ASP A 21 3.53 -7.68 -37.17
C ASP A 21 4.30 -7.01 -36.02
N SER A 22 4.16 -7.50 -34.78
CA SER A 22 4.88 -6.99 -33.59
C SER A 22 5.24 -8.08 -32.57
N THR A 23 6.26 -7.77 -31.75
CA THR A 23 6.64 -8.58 -30.60
C THR A 23 5.61 -8.37 -29.50
N ALA A 24 5.11 -9.45 -28.90
CA ALA A 24 4.03 -9.36 -27.92
C ALA A 24 4.12 -10.45 -26.86
N LEU A 25 3.58 -10.16 -25.66
CA LEU A 25 3.24 -11.20 -24.69
C LEU A 25 1.95 -11.89 -25.13
N THR A 26 1.96 -13.22 -25.21
CA THR A 26 0.82 -14.00 -25.66
C THR A 26 0.72 -15.34 -24.93
N SER A 27 -0.46 -15.95 -25.00
CA SER A 27 -0.67 -17.36 -24.63
C SER A 27 -0.68 -18.32 -25.83
N ASP A 28 -0.67 -17.79 -27.06
CA ASP A 28 -0.62 -18.59 -28.29
C ASP A 28 0.82 -18.85 -28.72
N CYS A 29 1.44 -19.84 -28.08
CA CYS A 29 2.85 -20.17 -28.25
C CYS A 29 3.10 -21.30 -29.27
N SER A 30 2.20 -21.54 -30.24
CA SER A 30 2.31 -22.60 -31.26
C SER A 30 2.68 -24.00 -30.71
N SER A 31 2.21 -24.37 -29.51
CA SER A 31 2.60 -25.60 -28.77
C SER A 31 4.10 -25.74 -28.46
N GLN A 32 4.89 -24.69 -28.64
CA GLN A 32 6.33 -24.65 -28.33
C GLN A 32 6.57 -24.47 -26.82
N CYS A 33 5.68 -23.75 -26.14
CA CYS A 33 5.70 -23.57 -24.69
C CYS A 33 4.65 -24.47 -24.02
N TYR A 34 4.84 -24.75 -22.73
CA TYR A 34 3.90 -25.56 -21.96
C TYR A 34 2.51 -24.90 -21.93
N GLU A 35 1.45 -25.71 -22.05
CA GLU A 35 0.07 -25.20 -22.13
C GLU A 35 -0.29 -24.32 -20.93
N GLY A 36 -0.85 -23.15 -21.20
CA GLY A 36 -1.24 -22.16 -20.18
C GLY A 36 -0.10 -21.33 -19.59
N ARG A 37 1.14 -21.52 -20.05
CA ARG A 37 2.25 -20.59 -19.78
C ARG A 37 2.33 -19.55 -20.89
N PRO A 38 2.27 -18.25 -20.57
CA PRO A 38 2.54 -17.21 -21.55
C PRO A 38 3.97 -17.29 -22.10
N CYS A 39 4.17 -16.72 -23.27
CA CYS A 39 5.45 -16.56 -23.95
C CYS A 39 5.55 -15.20 -24.62
N ILE A 40 6.78 -14.78 -24.90
CA ILE A 40 7.02 -13.63 -25.77
C ILE A 40 7.11 -14.16 -27.19
N ALA A 41 6.21 -13.72 -28.06
CA ALA A 41 6.25 -14.02 -29.48
C ALA A 41 6.92 -12.86 -30.22
N PHE A 42 7.99 -13.12 -30.97
CA PHE A 42 8.78 -12.07 -31.62
C PHE A 42 8.33 -11.81 -33.05
N ALA A 43 8.34 -10.53 -33.47
CA ALA A 43 8.06 -10.13 -34.85
C ALA A 43 9.11 -10.66 -35.86
N SER A 44 10.33 -10.95 -35.41
CA SER A 44 11.37 -11.54 -36.26
C SER A 44 12.31 -12.45 -35.47
N ASP A 45 12.75 -13.52 -36.12
CA ASP A 45 13.69 -14.51 -35.57
C ASP A 45 14.99 -13.92 -35.00
N ALA A 46 15.45 -12.81 -35.55
CA ALA A 46 16.69 -12.16 -35.12
C ALA A 46 16.55 -11.38 -33.79
N SER A 47 15.31 -11.15 -33.33
CA SER A 47 15.03 -10.33 -32.15
C SER A 47 14.99 -11.13 -30.85
N CYS A 48 14.93 -12.46 -30.93
CA CYS A 48 14.99 -13.32 -29.76
C CYS A 48 16.46 -13.63 -29.44
N ASN A 49 17.02 -12.93 -28.45
CA ASN A 49 18.22 -13.38 -27.74
C ASN A 49 17.76 -14.17 -26.51
N ALA A 50 18.35 -15.33 -26.20
CA ALA A 50 17.99 -16.02 -24.97
C ALA A 50 18.28 -15.08 -23.78
N THR A 51 17.26 -14.70 -23.01
CA THR A 51 17.35 -13.75 -21.90
C THR A 51 17.19 -14.43 -20.55
N THR A 52 17.02 -13.62 -19.50
CA THR A 52 16.61 -14.03 -18.15
C THR A 52 15.35 -14.90 -18.15
N PHE A 53 14.46 -14.77 -19.15
CA PHE A 53 13.20 -15.53 -19.19
C PHE A 53 13.33 -16.91 -19.78
N GLY A 54 14.28 -17.21 -20.67
CA GLY A 54 14.45 -18.58 -21.12
C GLY A 54 15.09 -18.78 -22.48
N THR A 55 14.74 -19.90 -23.10
CA THR A 55 15.29 -20.29 -24.39
C THR A 55 14.31 -19.93 -25.51
N CYS A 56 14.81 -19.18 -26.49
CA CYS A 56 14.14 -18.96 -27.76
C CYS A 56 13.89 -20.29 -28.49
N VAL A 57 12.63 -20.61 -28.78
CA VAL A 57 12.18 -21.78 -29.52
C VAL A 57 11.56 -21.33 -30.84
N LYS A 58 11.96 -21.97 -31.94
CA LYS A 58 11.37 -21.72 -33.26
C LYS A 58 10.25 -22.70 -33.53
N ASP A 59 9.14 -22.22 -34.08
CA ASP A 59 8.06 -23.07 -34.57
C ASP A 59 8.57 -23.91 -35.75
N GLY A 60 8.90 -25.17 -35.47
CA GLY A 60 9.75 -25.99 -36.32
C GLY A 60 9.04 -27.25 -36.81
N ASN A 61 8.03 -27.12 -37.66
CA ASN A 61 7.55 -28.25 -38.45
C ASN A 61 8.20 -28.25 -39.85
N SER A 62 9.52 -28.43 -39.91
CA SER A 62 10.26 -28.58 -41.17
C SER A 62 10.91 -29.95 -41.30
N SER A 63 10.11 -31.02 -41.22
CA SER A 63 10.50 -32.31 -41.78
C SER A 63 10.34 -32.39 -43.31
N SER A 64 10.06 -31.28 -44.00
CA SER A 64 9.97 -31.25 -45.46
C SER A 64 10.36 -29.88 -46.04
N GLY A 65 11.66 -29.64 -46.25
CA GLY A 65 12.23 -28.92 -47.40
C GLY A 65 11.64 -27.59 -47.91
N SER A 66 10.78 -26.87 -47.18
CA SER A 66 10.26 -25.56 -47.56
C SER A 66 10.42 -24.56 -46.41
N ALA A 67 11.14 -23.47 -46.68
CA ALA A 67 11.33 -22.34 -45.77
C ALA A 67 10.01 -21.56 -45.61
N ALA A 68 9.12 -22.02 -44.75
CA ALA A 68 7.84 -21.37 -44.48
C ALA A 68 7.66 -21.12 -42.97
N ASP A 69 7.50 -19.83 -42.61
CA ASP A 69 6.76 -19.31 -41.45
C ASP A 69 7.09 -19.84 -40.04
N SER A 70 8.36 -20.00 -39.65
CA SER A 70 8.68 -20.24 -38.24
C SER A 70 8.65 -18.95 -37.43
N CYS A 71 7.68 -18.76 -36.54
CA CYS A 71 7.78 -17.75 -35.49
C CYS A 71 8.74 -18.20 -34.39
N THR A 72 9.41 -17.23 -33.76
CA THR A 72 10.28 -17.50 -32.61
C THR A 72 9.56 -17.04 -31.34
N PHE A 73 9.56 -17.90 -30.32
CA PHE A 73 8.93 -17.69 -29.03
C PHE A 73 9.98 -17.81 -27.92
N GLU A 74 9.96 -16.91 -26.94
CA GLU A 74 10.67 -17.09 -25.68
C GLU A 74 9.68 -17.57 -24.63
N CYS A 75 9.78 -18.85 -24.30
CA CYS A 75 8.98 -19.44 -23.24
C CYS A 75 9.52 -18.98 -21.90
N PHE A 76 8.63 -18.62 -20.98
CA PHE A 76 9.00 -18.28 -19.62
C PHE A 76 9.50 -19.55 -18.92
N THR A 77 10.79 -19.53 -18.58
CA THR A 77 11.54 -20.53 -17.84
C THR A 77 11.74 -20.04 -16.41
N ASN A 78 11.51 -20.96 -15.49
CA ASN A 78 12.10 -21.11 -14.17
C ASN A 78 12.91 -19.91 -13.61
N GLY A 79 12.27 -19.07 -12.78
CA GLY A 79 12.96 -18.08 -11.94
C GLY A 79 13.79 -18.72 -10.81
N ALA A 80 14.65 -17.95 -10.13
CA ALA A 80 15.61 -18.46 -9.14
C ALA A 80 14.99 -19.16 -7.90
N ASN A 81 13.70 -18.96 -7.63
CA ASN A 81 12.91 -19.66 -6.59
C ASN A 81 11.97 -20.72 -7.17
N ASP A 82 12.39 -21.31 -8.27
CA ASP A 82 11.63 -22.07 -9.25
C ASP A 82 10.38 -22.84 -8.78
N PHE A 83 9.28 -22.47 -9.42
CA PHE A 83 8.06 -23.23 -9.66
C PHE A 83 8.29 -24.65 -10.25
N ALA A 84 9.50 -25.04 -10.67
CA ALA A 84 9.85 -26.40 -11.05
C ALA A 84 10.92 -27.08 -10.16
N ALA A 85 11.44 -26.43 -9.10
CA ALA A 85 12.34 -27.12 -8.15
C ALA A 85 11.64 -28.33 -7.47
N ASN A 86 10.30 -28.33 -7.46
CA ASN A 86 9.46 -29.42 -6.98
C ASN A 86 8.76 -30.24 -8.08
N GLY A 87 9.01 -29.98 -9.36
CA GLY A 87 8.30 -30.64 -10.47
C GLY A 87 6.83 -30.26 -10.62
N ALA A 88 6.40 -29.12 -10.07
CA ALA A 88 5.04 -28.61 -10.23
C ALA A 88 4.87 -28.01 -11.64
N LEU A 89 3.81 -28.42 -12.35
CA LEU A 89 3.47 -27.93 -13.69
C LEU A 89 2.34 -26.90 -13.67
N GLU A 90 1.75 -26.68 -12.50
CA GLU A 90 0.55 -25.87 -12.23
C GLU A 90 0.94 -24.62 -11.43
N PHE A 91 0.56 -23.45 -11.94
CA PHE A 91 0.89 -22.14 -11.34
C PHE A 91 -0.35 -21.50 -10.77
N THR A 92 -0.30 -21.10 -9.50
CA THR A 92 -1.40 -20.35 -8.86
C THR A 92 -1.32 -18.85 -9.10
N GLU A 93 -0.13 -18.34 -9.47
CA GLU A 93 0.14 -16.91 -9.57
C GLU A 93 1.09 -16.60 -10.74
N TYR A 94 0.77 -15.53 -11.47
CA TYR A 94 1.66 -14.88 -12.43
C TYR A 94 1.89 -13.43 -12.04
N VAL A 95 3.15 -13.00 -12.05
CA VAL A 95 3.55 -11.61 -11.81
C VAL A 95 4.42 -11.15 -12.96
N PHE A 96 4.09 -10.01 -13.54
CA PHE A 96 4.84 -9.38 -14.63
C PHE A 96 5.27 -8.00 -14.20
N PHE A 97 6.57 -7.78 -14.07
CA PHE A 97 7.14 -6.45 -13.95
C PHE A 97 7.42 -5.89 -15.35
N ILE A 98 7.14 -4.62 -15.53
CA ILE A 98 7.26 -3.94 -16.81
C ILE A 98 8.10 -2.71 -16.54
N PRO A 99 9.44 -2.75 -16.62
CA PRO A 99 10.28 -1.62 -16.29
C PRO A 99 9.89 -0.37 -17.06
N TYR A 100 10.04 0.78 -16.41
CA TYR A 100 9.71 2.06 -17.02
C TYR A 100 10.58 2.28 -18.26
N GLY A 101 9.93 2.57 -19.40
CA GLY A 101 10.61 2.91 -20.63
C GLY A 101 11.02 4.38 -20.70
N SER A 102 11.40 4.79 -21.91
CA SER A 102 11.62 6.19 -22.26
C SER A 102 10.34 6.99 -22.44
N ASP A 103 9.18 6.32 -22.52
CA ASP A 103 7.90 6.97 -22.76
C ASP A 103 7.37 7.58 -21.47
N GLU A 104 7.36 8.91 -21.41
CA GLU A 104 6.84 9.66 -20.29
C GLU A 104 5.31 9.70 -20.31
N SER A 105 4.67 9.45 -19.17
CA SER A 105 3.25 9.73 -19.01
C SER A 105 2.94 11.24 -19.13
N LYS A 106 1.66 11.56 -19.34
CA LYS A 106 1.17 12.97 -19.31
C LYS A 106 1.52 13.71 -18.02
N TRP A 107 1.72 12.98 -16.91
CA TRP A 107 2.07 13.56 -15.62
C TRP A 107 3.56 13.78 -15.48
N GLU A 108 4.37 12.81 -15.95
CA GLU A 108 5.83 12.94 -16.00
C GLU A 108 6.25 14.15 -16.84
N ALA A 109 5.63 14.32 -18.01
CA ALA A 109 5.87 15.46 -18.89
C ALA A 109 5.54 16.82 -18.25
N SER A 110 4.74 16.84 -17.17
CA SER A 110 4.39 18.05 -16.42
C SER A 110 5.35 18.36 -15.27
N TRP A 111 6.27 17.45 -14.95
CA TRP A 111 7.17 17.61 -13.82
C TRP A 111 8.27 18.64 -14.09
N THR A 112 8.58 19.42 -13.06
CA THR A 112 9.82 20.19 -13.01
C THR A 112 11.02 19.26 -12.89
N SER A 113 12.21 19.69 -13.32
CA SER A 113 13.43 18.89 -13.17
C SER A 113 13.70 18.47 -11.71
N SER A 114 13.34 19.30 -10.73
CA SER A 114 13.44 18.94 -9.31
C SER A 114 12.48 17.84 -8.89
N GLN A 115 11.26 17.83 -9.44
CA GLN A 115 10.30 16.75 -9.18
C GLN A 115 10.78 15.45 -9.81
N ALA A 116 11.19 15.49 -11.08
CA ALA A 116 11.74 14.32 -11.77
C ALA A 116 12.93 13.71 -10.99
N SER A 117 13.91 14.53 -10.57
CA SER A 117 15.03 14.03 -9.76
C SER A 117 14.62 13.45 -8.40
N THR A 118 13.54 13.96 -7.81
CA THR A 118 12.99 13.40 -6.56
C THR A 118 12.38 12.03 -6.81
N VAL A 119 11.59 11.91 -7.88
CA VAL A 119 11.00 10.64 -8.31
C VAL A 119 12.09 9.62 -8.63
N ASP A 120 13.10 9.99 -9.41
CA ASP A 120 14.22 9.11 -9.74
C ASP A 120 14.93 8.60 -8.48
N SER A 121 15.10 9.49 -7.48
CA SER A 121 15.72 9.11 -6.19
C SER A 121 14.83 8.19 -5.36
N GLN A 122 13.50 8.37 -5.42
CA GLN A 122 12.55 7.48 -4.74
C GLN A 122 12.56 6.10 -5.39
N LEU A 123 12.40 6.03 -6.70
CA LEU A 123 12.41 4.77 -7.46
C LEU A 123 13.74 4.02 -7.32
N ALA A 124 14.88 4.72 -7.31
CA ALA A 124 16.18 4.11 -7.08
C ALA A 124 16.39 3.60 -5.64
N SER A 125 15.53 4.02 -4.69
CA SER A 125 15.54 3.54 -3.31
C SER A 125 14.58 2.38 -3.07
N GLU A 126 13.69 2.11 -4.02
CA GLU A 126 12.81 0.93 -3.98
C GLU A 126 13.61 -0.32 -4.36
N GLU A 127 13.19 -1.46 -3.81
CA GLU A 127 13.79 -2.74 -4.14
C GLU A 127 13.49 -3.12 -5.60
N ASP A 128 14.48 -3.68 -6.28
CA ASP A 128 14.30 -4.22 -7.63
C ASP A 128 13.85 -5.68 -7.54
N GLU A 129 12.55 -5.90 -7.78
CA GLU A 129 11.88 -7.19 -7.73
C GLU A 129 11.99 -7.96 -9.06
N THR A 130 12.56 -7.37 -10.12
CA THR A 130 12.63 -7.97 -11.47
C THR A 130 13.52 -9.21 -11.54
N GLN A 131 14.38 -9.42 -10.55
CA GLN A 131 15.17 -10.65 -10.42
C GLN A 131 14.35 -11.86 -9.95
N PHE A 132 13.19 -11.63 -9.32
CA PHE A 132 12.33 -12.68 -8.74
C PHE A 132 11.18 -13.06 -9.67
N TYR A 133 10.81 -12.16 -10.57
CA TYR A 133 9.61 -12.27 -11.38
C TYR A 133 9.89 -11.97 -12.86
N PRO A 134 9.07 -12.48 -13.76
CA PRO A 134 9.17 -12.12 -15.16
C PRO A 134 9.13 -10.63 -15.42
N SER A 135 10.10 -10.09 -16.17
CA SER A 135 10.26 -8.65 -16.34
C SER A 135 10.89 -8.23 -17.68
N GLU A 136 10.12 -7.56 -18.53
CA GLU A 136 10.60 -7.07 -19.82
C GLU A 136 10.25 -5.62 -20.04
N SER A 137 11.05 -4.95 -20.88
CA SER A 137 10.82 -3.54 -21.20
C SER A 137 9.37 -3.30 -21.64
N ASN A 138 8.85 -2.13 -21.31
CA ASN A 138 7.53 -1.73 -21.77
C ASN A 138 7.38 -1.72 -23.30
N LEU A 139 8.44 -1.83 -24.10
CA LEU A 139 8.28 -2.01 -25.56
C LEU A 139 7.77 -3.41 -25.93
N VAL A 140 8.17 -4.43 -25.18
CA VAL A 140 7.73 -5.82 -25.37
C VAL A 140 6.36 -6.01 -24.75
N PHE A 141 6.20 -5.55 -23.52
CA PHE A 141 4.93 -5.70 -22.81
C PHE A 141 3.88 -4.68 -23.20
N ASN A 142 4.17 -3.60 -23.94
CA ASN A 142 3.11 -2.70 -24.40
C ASN A 142 2.13 -3.41 -25.32
N ASP A 143 2.58 -4.36 -26.16
CA ASP A 143 1.70 -5.17 -26.99
C ASP A 143 1.37 -6.49 -26.26
N ILE A 144 0.27 -6.53 -25.51
CA ILE A 144 -0.22 -7.78 -24.90
C ILE A 144 -1.44 -8.30 -25.66
N GLU A 145 -1.37 -9.56 -26.09
CA GLU A 145 -2.48 -10.30 -26.65
C GLU A 145 -3.36 -10.91 -25.54
N PRO A 146 -4.61 -11.31 -25.84
CA PRO A 146 -5.43 -12.04 -24.87
C PRO A 146 -4.67 -13.20 -24.22
N LEU A 147 -4.61 -13.19 -22.90
CA LEU A 147 -3.89 -14.19 -22.13
C LEU A 147 -4.87 -15.25 -21.63
N LYS A 148 -4.46 -16.50 -21.73
CA LYS A 148 -5.16 -17.65 -21.19
C LYS A 148 -4.24 -18.43 -20.28
N PHE A 149 -4.52 -18.36 -18.98
CA PHE A 149 -3.81 -19.08 -17.94
C PHE A 149 -4.38 -20.48 -17.71
N GLN A 150 -3.65 -21.29 -16.94
CA GLN A 150 -4.08 -22.60 -16.50
C GLN A 150 -5.25 -22.51 -15.50
N THR A 151 -5.96 -23.61 -15.31
CA THR A 151 -7.12 -23.70 -14.41
C THR A 151 -6.76 -23.48 -12.94
N GLU A 152 -5.51 -23.69 -12.58
CA GLU A 152 -4.97 -23.55 -11.23
C GLU A 152 -4.55 -22.11 -10.92
N THR A 153 -4.40 -21.27 -11.95
CA THR A 153 -3.99 -19.87 -11.80
C THR A 153 -5.12 -19.03 -11.22
N THR A 154 -4.98 -18.63 -9.97
CA THR A 154 -5.96 -17.80 -9.26
C THR A 154 -5.55 -16.33 -9.17
N THR A 155 -4.29 -15.99 -9.48
CA THR A 155 -3.75 -14.64 -9.32
C THR A 155 -2.95 -14.19 -10.53
N ALA A 156 -3.21 -12.98 -11.00
CA ALA A 156 -2.46 -12.33 -12.06
C ALA A 156 -2.11 -10.89 -11.67
N MET A 157 -0.82 -10.54 -11.73
CA MET A 157 -0.30 -9.24 -11.38
C MET A 157 0.50 -8.64 -12.54
N PHE A 158 0.22 -7.38 -12.87
CA PHE A 158 0.97 -6.58 -13.84
C PHE A 158 1.41 -5.29 -13.17
N VAL A 159 2.71 -5.06 -13.15
CA VAL A 159 3.33 -4.01 -12.35
C VAL A 159 4.26 -3.20 -13.21
N GLY A 160 4.02 -1.89 -13.33
CA GLY A 160 4.93 -0.98 -13.99
C GLY A 160 6.09 -0.58 -13.07
N GLY A 161 7.29 -0.60 -13.63
CA GLY A 161 8.54 -0.41 -12.90
C GLY A 161 9.15 -1.73 -12.47
N THR A 162 10.00 -1.65 -11.46
CA THR A 162 10.73 -2.78 -10.88
C THR A 162 10.21 -3.15 -9.50
N SER A 163 9.18 -2.46 -9.02
CA SER A 163 8.54 -2.72 -7.72
C SER A 163 7.04 -2.48 -7.79
N VAL A 164 6.28 -3.18 -6.94
CA VAL A 164 4.86 -2.84 -6.67
C VAL A 164 4.70 -1.42 -6.15
N TRP A 165 5.76 -0.83 -5.59
CA TRP A 165 5.82 0.58 -5.24
C TRP A 165 6.06 1.44 -6.47
N GLY A 166 5.32 2.54 -6.55
CA GLY A 166 5.53 3.53 -7.59
C GLY A 166 5.23 4.93 -7.09
N VAL A 167 5.70 5.91 -7.85
CA VAL A 167 5.35 7.31 -7.62
C VAL A 167 4.14 7.63 -8.48
N ARG A 168 3.08 8.18 -7.86
CA ARG A 168 1.86 8.57 -8.56
C ARG A 168 2.17 9.36 -9.83
N GLY A 169 1.71 8.86 -10.97
CA GLY A 169 1.95 9.45 -12.29
C GLY A 169 3.12 8.84 -13.06
N LYS A 170 4.11 8.21 -12.40
CA LYS A 170 5.12 7.37 -13.07
C LYS A 170 4.49 6.03 -13.39
N VAL A 171 4.44 5.67 -14.67
CA VAL A 171 3.84 4.41 -15.09
C VAL A 171 4.56 3.80 -16.27
N SER A 172 4.38 2.50 -16.46
CA SER A 172 4.72 1.84 -17.73
C SER A 172 3.50 1.83 -18.63
N GLN A 173 3.64 2.38 -19.84
CA GLN A 173 2.56 2.40 -20.82
C GLN A 173 2.26 0.99 -21.33
N LEU A 174 0.97 0.67 -21.39
CA LEU A 174 0.45 -0.63 -21.75
C LEU A 174 -0.78 -0.50 -22.64
N LYS A 175 -0.83 -1.30 -23.71
CA LYS A 175 -2.01 -1.42 -24.55
C LYS A 175 -2.71 -2.74 -24.25
N LEU A 176 -3.86 -2.62 -23.60
CA LEU A 176 -4.74 -3.77 -23.34
C LEU A 176 -5.59 -4.07 -24.57
N SER A 177 -5.59 -5.34 -25.00
CA SER A 177 -6.55 -5.82 -25.99
C SER A 177 -7.95 -5.91 -25.39
N ALA A 178 -8.99 -5.86 -26.24
CA ALA A 178 -10.28 -6.42 -25.83
C ALA A 178 -10.09 -7.88 -25.42
N GLU A 179 -10.85 -8.37 -24.44
CA GLU A 179 -10.75 -9.75 -23.95
C GLU A 179 -9.41 -10.12 -23.30
N PHE A 180 -8.64 -9.12 -22.82
CA PHE A 180 -7.30 -9.32 -22.27
C PHE A 180 -7.21 -10.48 -21.27
N LEU A 181 -8.05 -10.48 -20.23
CA LEU A 181 -8.14 -11.53 -19.22
C LEU A 181 -9.52 -12.18 -19.14
N SER A 182 -10.50 -11.75 -19.95
CA SER A 182 -11.91 -12.13 -19.82
C SER A 182 -12.17 -13.64 -19.82
N ALA A 183 -11.35 -14.41 -20.55
CA ALA A 183 -11.46 -15.86 -20.62
C ALA A 183 -11.07 -16.58 -19.32
N ASN A 184 -10.38 -15.89 -18.38
CA ASN A 184 -9.81 -16.49 -17.18
C ASN A 184 -10.77 -16.44 -15.98
N THR A 185 -11.91 -17.13 -16.11
CA THR A 185 -12.98 -17.18 -15.08
C THR A 185 -12.58 -17.82 -13.75
N GLN A 186 -11.40 -18.45 -13.69
CA GLN A 186 -10.81 -19.04 -12.49
C GLN A 186 -10.04 -18.02 -11.63
N LEU A 187 -9.70 -16.84 -12.19
CA LEU A 187 -8.97 -15.82 -11.45
C LEU A 187 -9.81 -15.30 -10.29
N LYS A 188 -9.12 -15.12 -9.16
CA LYS A 188 -9.66 -14.52 -7.93
C LYS A 188 -9.07 -13.16 -7.68
N ASN A 189 -7.80 -12.98 -8.00
CA ASN A 189 -7.04 -11.77 -7.71
C ASN A 189 -6.45 -11.20 -9.00
N ILE A 190 -6.81 -9.96 -9.31
CA ILE A 190 -6.21 -9.21 -10.42
C ILE A 190 -5.60 -7.94 -9.86
N THR A 191 -4.30 -7.77 -10.08
CA THR A 191 -3.57 -6.58 -9.66
C THR A 191 -2.91 -5.90 -10.85
N MET A 192 -3.19 -4.62 -11.01
CA MET A 192 -2.54 -3.72 -11.94
C MET A 192 -2.02 -2.52 -11.16
N VAL A 193 -0.72 -2.28 -11.19
CA VAL A 193 -0.10 -1.20 -10.41
C VAL A 193 0.91 -0.45 -11.26
N ASN A 194 0.90 0.88 -11.22
CA ASN A 194 1.83 1.74 -11.96
C ASN A 194 1.76 1.55 -13.49
N LEU A 195 0.56 1.33 -14.05
CA LEU A 195 0.38 1.09 -15.48
C LEU A 195 -0.43 2.20 -16.15
N GLY A 196 0.08 2.75 -17.25
CA GLY A 196 -0.67 3.69 -18.09
C GLY A 196 -1.36 2.94 -19.21
N PHE A 197 -2.54 3.40 -19.61
CA PHE A 197 -3.27 2.83 -20.75
C PHE A 197 -3.54 3.91 -21.80
N ASP A 198 -3.40 3.54 -23.08
CA ASP A 198 -3.72 4.42 -24.21
C ASP A 198 -5.19 4.87 -24.20
N SER A 199 -6.06 4.00 -23.70
CA SER A 199 -7.47 4.25 -23.47
C SER A 199 -7.93 3.52 -22.22
N ASP A 200 -8.98 4.04 -21.57
CA ASP A 200 -9.62 3.35 -20.44
C ASP A 200 -9.97 1.91 -20.83
N PRO A 201 -9.76 0.91 -19.94
CA PRO A 201 -10.05 -0.49 -20.25
C PRO A 201 -11.51 -0.67 -20.71
N PRO A 202 -11.75 -1.22 -21.91
CA PRO A 202 -13.11 -1.44 -22.39
C PRO A 202 -13.84 -2.51 -21.58
N GLN A 203 -15.15 -2.64 -21.76
CA GLN A 203 -15.89 -3.79 -21.25
C GLN A 203 -15.33 -5.09 -21.86
N SER A 204 -15.43 -6.17 -21.10
CA SER A 204 -14.86 -7.49 -21.37
C SER A 204 -13.33 -7.47 -21.40
N THR A 205 -12.68 -6.58 -20.66
CA THR A 205 -11.22 -6.67 -20.45
C THR A 205 -10.91 -7.70 -19.39
N PHE A 206 -11.72 -7.73 -18.33
CA PHE A 206 -11.51 -8.56 -17.15
C PHE A 206 -12.61 -9.62 -16.98
N PRO A 207 -12.29 -10.77 -16.34
CA PRO A 207 -13.32 -11.69 -15.89
C PRO A 207 -14.16 -11.04 -14.78
N THR A 208 -15.44 -11.36 -14.73
CA THR A 208 -16.40 -10.76 -13.77
C THR A 208 -16.90 -11.76 -12.74
N THR A 209 -16.56 -13.04 -12.89
CA THR A 209 -16.94 -14.13 -11.99
C THR A 209 -15.77 -14.53 -11.10
N ASN A 210 -16.04 -14.87 -9.84
CA ASN A 210 -15.06 -15.37 -8.85
C ASN A 210 -13.94 -14.40 -8.44
N ILE A 211 -13.99 -13.14 -8.89
CA ILE A 211 -13.03 -12.12 -8.47
C ILE A 211 -13.31 -11.76 -7.01
N GLU A 212 -12.33 -12.02 -6.15
CA GLU A 212 -12.32 -11.71 -4.72
C GLU A 212 -11.54 -10.40 -4.46
N SER A 213 -10.43 -10.17 -5.18
CA SER A 213 -9.61 -8.96 -5.08
C SER A 213 -9.37 -8.32 -6.45
N PHE A 214 -9.68 -7.03 -6.56
CA PHE A 214 -9.45 -6.23 -7.76
C PHE A 214 -8.70 -4.94 -7.42
N ARG A 215 -7.44 -4.86 -7.86
CA ARG A 215 -6.58 -3.70 -7.63
C ARG A 215 -6.15 -3.09 -8.97
N MET A 216 -6.42 -1.80 -9.13
CA MET A 216 -5.88 -0.95 -10.21
C MET A 216 -5.36 0.34 -9.60
N SER A 217 -4.15 0.32 -9.04
CA SER A 217 -3.56 1.46 -8.32
C SER A 217 -2.53 2.22 -9.18
N ASN A 218 -2.52 3.55 -9.12
CA ASN A 218 -1.63 4.39 -9.93
C ASN A 218 -1.71 4.03 -11.43
N CYS A 219 -2.93 3.89 -11.95
CA CYS A 219 -3.19 3.47 -13.33
C CYS A 219 -3.57 4.62 -14.28
N LEU A 220 -3.37 5.86 -13.83
CA LEU A 220 -3.79 7.09 -14.52
C LEU A 220 -5.29 7.19 -14.84
N LEU A 221 -6.11 6.34 -14.23
CA LEU A 221 -7.53 6.22 -14.56
C LEU A 221 -8.31 7.45 -14.10
N SER A 222 -9.28 7.85 -14.92
CA SER A 222 -10.26 8.89 -14.56
C SER A 222 -11.71 8.40 -14.60
N THR A 223 -11.94 7.22 -15.18
CA THR A 223 -13.21 6.50 -15.17
C THR A 223 -12.97 5.03 -14.81
N TYR A 224 -13.91 4.42 -14.09
CA TYR A 224 -13.77 3.03 -13.63
C TYR A 224 -13.98 2.07 -14.82
N PRO A 225 -13.28 0.92 -14.84
CA PRO A 225 -13.51 -0.09 -15.86
C PRO A 225 -14.95 -0.61 -15.80
N ALA A 226 -15.60 -0.73 -16.96
CA ALA A 226 -17.01 -1.10 -17.06
C ALA A 226 -17.30 -2.51 -16.47
N ASP A 227 -16.31 -3.41 -16.52
CA ASP A 227 -16.40 -4.76 -15.97
C ASP A 227 -16.68 -4.78 -14.46
N LEU A 228 -16.27 -3.73 -13.75
CA LEU A 228 -16.49 -3.60 -12.31
C LEU A 228 -17.96 -3.68 -11.93
N GLU A 229 -18.86 -3.20 -12.79
CA GLU A 229 -20.32 -3.25 -12.57
C GLU A 229 -20.85 -4.69 -12.45
N PHE A 230 -20.09 -5.68 -12.93
CA PHE A 230 -20.50 -7.09 -12.96
C PHE A 230 -19.70 -7.99 -12.01
N MET A 231 -18.71 -7.45 -11.28
CA MET A 231 -17.87 -8.19 -10.34
C MET A 231 -18.56 -8.46 -9.00
N THR A 232 -19.72 -9.12 -9.02
CA THR A 232 -20.62 -9.31 -7.86
C THR A 232 -20.05 -10.13 -6.69
N SER A 233 -18.87 -10.74 -6.85
CA SER A 233 -18.19 -11.51 -5.79
C SER A 233 -17.00 -10.77 -5.16
N VAL A 234 -16.73 -9.53 -5.59
CA VAL A 234 -15.55 -8.78 -5.16
C VAL A 234 -15.64 -8.39 -3.69
N VAL A 235 -14.57 -8.70 -2.95
CA VAL A 235 -14.44 -8.45 -1.51
C VAL A 235 -13.52 -7.26 -1.27
N HIS A 236 -12.42 -7.21 -2.01
CA HIS A 236 -11.37 -6.20 -1.87
C HIS A 236 -11.22 -5.39 -3.15
N ILE A 237 -11.40 -4.07 -3.05
CA ILE A 237 -11.17 -3.14 -4.15
C ILE A 237 -10.11 -2.12 -3.76
N ASP A 238 -9.12 -1.93 -4.63
CA ASP A 238 -8.15 -0.85 -4.51
C ASP A 238 -8.00 -0.08 -5.83
N PHE A 239 -8.43 1.17 -5.79
CA PHE A 239 -8.36 2.15 -6.87
C PHE A 239 -7.53 3.38 -6.47
N SER A 240 -6.64 3.22 -5.48
CA SER A 240 -5.81 4.30 -4.95
C SER A 240 -4.90 4.92 -6.02
N GLN A 241 -4.46 6.15 -5.78
CA GLN A 241 -3.49 6.87 -6.61
C GLN A 241 -3.94 7.11 -8.07
N ASN A 242 -5.24 7.06 -8.36
CA ASN A 242 -5.79 7.41 -9.68
C ASN A 242 -6.28 8.87 -9.70
N TYR A 243 -7.18 9.20 -10.62
CA TYR A 243 -7.71 10.55 -10.83
C TYR A 243 -9.25 10.55 -10.88
N PHE A 244 -9.89 9.64 -10.15
CA PHE A 244 -11.35 9.58 -10.04
C PHE A 244 -11.92 10.81 -9.34
N LYS A 245 -13.07 11.29 -9.81
CA LYS A 245 -13.78 12.46 -9.26
C LYS A 245 -14.99 12.12 -8.40
N ASP A 246 -15.56 10.95 -8.63
CA ASP A 246 -16.64 10.40 -7.83
C ASP A 246 -16.50 8.89 -7.70
N TYR A 247 -17.27 8.30 -6.79
CA TYR A 247 -17.54 6.86 -6.76
C TYR A 247 -19.06 6.65 -6.87
N PRO A 248 -19.57 6.13 -8.01
CA PRO A 248 -21.01 5.98 -8.22
C PRO A 248 -21.56 4.68 -7.62
N VAL A 249 -22.83 4.71 -7.24
CA VAL A 249 -23.52 3.59 -6.57
C VAL A 249 -23.44 2.26 -7.33
N LYS A 250 -23.43 2.29 -8.66
CA LYS A 250 -23.45 1.10 -9.52
C LYS A 250 -22.22 0.20 -9.44
N PHE A 251 -21.12 0.69 -8.85
CA PHE A 251 -19.90 -0.11 -8.65
C PHE A 251 -19.81 -0.70 -7.24
N SER A 252 -20.80 -0.43 -6.40
CA SER A 252 -20.90 -1.01 -5.07
C SER A 252 -21.50 -2.41 -5.17
N HIS A 253 -20.90 -3.37 -4.47
CA HIS A 253 -21.38 -4.74 -4.39
C HIS A 253 -21.58 -5.14 -2.93
N ASP A 254 -22.61 -5.93 -2.67
CA ASP A 254 -22.92 -6.42 -1.33
C ASP A 254 -21.76 -7.24 -0.74
N SER A 255 -20.92 -7.89 -1.57
CA SER A 255 -19.79 -8.69 -1.12
C SER A 255 -18.60 -7.88 -0.60
N MET A 256 -18.56 -6.56 -0.86
CA MET A 256 -17.39 -5.74 -0.55
C MET A 256 -17.17 -5.57 0.94
N GLU A 257 -15.95 -5.83 1.39
CA GLU A 257 -15.50 -5.63 2.77
C GLU A 257 -14.48 -4.50 2.88
N THR A 258 -13.63 -4.31 1.85
CA THR A 258 -12.60 -3.26 1.86
C THR A 258 -12.60 -2.45 0.56
N LEU A 259 -12.61 -1.12 0.69
CA LEU A 259 -12.54 -0.20 -0.44
C LEU A 259 -11.47 0.85 -0.18
N ASN A 260 -10.43 0.85 -1.01
CA ASN A 260 -9.39 1.88 -1.03
C ASN A 260 -9.55 2.78 -2.25
N LEU A 261 -9.83 4.05 -1.99
CA LEU A 261 -9.97 5.12 -2.98
C LEU A 261 -9.01 6.28 -2.67
N SER A 262 -7.98 6.04 -1.85
CA SER A 262 -7.08 7.09 -1.41
C SER A 262 -6.31 7.74 -2.56
N THR A 263 -5.86 8.98 -2.36
CA THR A 263 -5.01 9.71 -3.31
C THR A 263 -5.65 9.81 -4.71
N ASN A 264 -6.94 10.17 -4.77
CA ASN A 264 -7.69 10.41 -6.00
C ASN A 264 -7.97 11.91 -6.17
N ALA A 265 -9.11 12.28 -6.76
CA ALA A 265 -9.63 13.64 -6.85
C ALA A 265 -11.13 13.65 -6.49
N LEU A 266 -11.54 12.77 -5.57
CA LEU A 266 -12.95 12.58 -5.24
C LEU A 266 -13.54 13.84 -4.61
N THR A 267 -14.70 14.25 -5.10
CA THR A 267 -15.56 15.27 -4.47
C THR A 267 -16.83 14.67 -3.87
N ALA A 268 -17.14 13.41 -4.20
CA ALA A 268 -18.28 12.67 -3.66
C ALA A 268 -18.01 11.16 -3.69
N CYS A 269 -18.63 10.41 -2.78
CA CYS A 269 -18.67 8.95 -2.78
C CYS A 269 -20.09 8.51 -2.48
N SER A 270 -20.83 8.08 -3.51
CA SER A 270 -22.26 7.74 -3.43
C SER A 270 -22.50 6.23 -3.39
N GLY A 271 -21.53 5.45 -2.94
CA GLY A 271 -21.62 3.99 -2.89
C GLY A 271 -22.57 3.49 -1.80
N ASP A 272 -23.15 2.31 -2.03
CA ASP A 272 -23.96 1.60 -1.04
C ASP A 272 -23.22 0.34 -0.62
N PHE A 273 -22.75 0.30 0.62
CA PHE A 273 -21.87 -0.77 1.07
C PHE A 273 -22.38 -1.43 2.37
N PRO A 274 -23.31 -2.39 2.28
CA PRO A 274 -23.93 -2.98 3.45
C PRO A 274 -22.97 -3.85 4.28
N ASN A 275 -21.86 -4.32 3.68
CA ASN A 275 -20.90 -5.20 4.34
C ASN A 275 -19.50 -4.60 4.52
N LEU A 276 -19.28 -3.34 4.11
CA LEU A 276 -17.96 -2.72 4.17
C LEU A 276 -17.51 -2.52 5.60
N THR A 277 -16.30 -2.96 5.88
CA THR A 277 -15.63 -2.81 7.17
C THR A 277 -14.53 -1.76 7.12
N ASN A 278 -13.93 -1.57 5.94
CA ASN A 278 -12.81 -0.68 5.72
C ASN A 278 -13.04 0.24 4.52
N LEU A 279 -12.96 1.54 4.79
CA LEU A 279 -13.05 2.58 3.76
C LEU A 279 -11.89 3.57 3.91
N ASP A 280 -11.08 3.67 2.86
CA ASP A 280 -10.03 4.68 2.76
C ASP A 280 -10.38 5.69 1.66
N LEU A 281 -10.66 6.93 2.07
CA LEU A 281 -10.92 8.09 1.21
C LEU A 281 -9.87 9.18 1.42
N SER A 282 -8.72 8.86 2.03
CA SER A 282 -7.67 9.83 2.30
C SER A 282 -7.09 10.45 1.03
N GLY A 283 -6.49 11.63 1.10
CA GLY A 283 -5.81 12.24 -0.06
C GLY A 283 -6.74 12.59 -1.23
N ASN A 284 -7.98 12.98 -0.93
CA ASN A 284 -8.98 13.39 -1.91
C ASN A 284 -9.31 14.88 -1.79
N THR A 285 -10.38 15.32 -2.44
CA THR A 285 -10.84 16.72 -2.41
C THR A 285 -12.23 16.85 -1.80
N LEU A 286 -12.58 15.96 -0.86
CA LEU A 286 -13.86 15.99 -0.16
C LEU A 286 -13.95 17.24 0.70
N THR A 287 -15.08 17.95 0.61
CA THR A 287 -15.40 19.12 1.44
C THR A 287 -16.36 18.80 2.58
N ASP A 288 -17.09 17.68 2.45
CA ASP A 288 -18.06 17.15 3.40
C ASP A 288 -17.92 15.63 3.49
N ILE A 289 -18.35 15.05 4.62
CA ILE A 289 -18.41 13.59 4.79
C ILE A 289 -19.62 13.07 3.99
N PRO A 290 -19.44 12.16 3.03
CA PRO A 290 -20.55 11.53 2.31
C PRO A 290 -21.58 10.91 3.26
N SER A 291 -22.86 11.29 3.13
CA SER A 291 -23.89 10.95 4.12
C SER A 291 -24.15 9.45 4.27
N ASN A 292 -23.98 8.69 3.19
CA ASN A 292 -24.08 7.23 3.15
C ASN A 292 -23.10 6.54 4.11
N ILE A 293 -21.98 7.18 4.49
CA ILE A 293 -21.02 6.63 5.47
C ILE A 293 -21.69 6.37 6.82
N PHE A 294 -22.60 7.25 7.23
CA PHE A 294 -23.30 7.11 8.51
C PHE A 294 -24.32 5.98 8.52
N ASP A 295 -24.68 5.45 7.33
CA ASP A 295 -25.62 4.35 7.16
C ASP A 295 -24.93 2.98 7.02
N MET A 296 -23.58 2.92 7.07
CA MET A 296 -22.80 1.69 6.87
C MET A 296 -22.74 0.87 8.17
N PRO A 297 -23.48 -0.26 8.29
CA PRO A 297 -23.70 -0.92 9.58
C PRO A 297 -22.50 -1.73 10.08
N LYS A 298 -21.55 -2.05 9.20
CA LYS A 298 -20.37 -2.86 9.51
C LYS A 298 -19.06 -2.08 9.49
N LEU A 299 -19.11 -0.77 9.21
CA LEU A 299 -17.91 0.03 9.07
C LEU A 299 -17.15 0.09 10.40
N ARG A 300 -15.85 -0.21 10.36
CA ARG A 300 -14.95 -0.21 11.53
C ARG A 300 -13.80 0.76 11.35
N VAL A 301 -13.33 0.89 10.12
CA VAL A 301 -12.14 1.66 9.77
C VAL A 301 -12.50 2.66 8.70
N LEU A 302 -12.28 3.94 9.01
CA LEU A 302 -12.51 5.04 8.09
C LEU A 302 -11.31 5.99 8.10
N ASP A 303 -10.70 6.19 6.94
CA ASP A 303 -9.69 7.22 6.75
C ASP A 303 -10.20 8.34 5.85
N LEU A 304 -10.21 9.56 6.38
CA LEU A 304 -10.58 10.79 5.70
C LEU A 304 -9.43 11.82 5.71
N SER A 305 -8.20 11.46 6.08
CA SER A 305 -7.07 12.39 6.11
C SER A 305 -6.80 13.03 4.74
N ASP A 306 -6.05 14.12 4.71
CA ASP A 306 -5.58 14.79 3.50
C ASP A 306 -6.73 15.16 2.53
N ASN A 307 -7.86 15.60 3.09
CA ASN A 307 -9.01 16.14 2.37
C ASN A 307 -9.17 17.65 2.62
N SER A 308 -10.23 18.24 2.07
CA SER A 308 -10.47 19.70 2.11
C SER A 308 -11.73 20.06 2.90
N PHE A 309 -11.98 19.42 4.04
CA PHE A 309 -13.18 19.68 4.85
C PHE A 309 -13.23 21.11 5.37
N THR A 310 -14.37 21.78 5.13
CA THR A 310 -14.58 23.16 5.58
C THR A 310 -15.93 23.33 6.25
N GLY A 311 -15.93 23.54 7.57
CA GLY A 311 -17.14 23.93 8.30
C GLY A 311 -18.17 22.80 8.46
N VAL A 312 -17.69 21.55 8.50
CA VAL A 312 -18.54 20.37 8.64
C VAL A 312 -19.21 20.41 10.01
N SER A 313 -20.54 20.49 10.02
CA SER A 313 -21.34 20.40 11.24
C SER A 313 -21.92 18.99 11.37
N LEU A 314 -21.71 18.35 12.51
CA LEU A 314 -22.19 17.00 12.77
C LEU A 314 -23.36 16.99 13.75
N THR A 315 -24.30 16.07 13.54
CA THR A 315 -25.34 15.76 14.53
C THR A 315 -24.75 14.89 15.64
N ALA A 316 -25.44 14.80 16.78
CA ALA A 316 -25.04 13.91 17.87
C ALA A 316 -24.90 12.43 17.43
N ASP A 317 -25.76 11.99 16.50
CA ASP A 317 -25.73 10.64 15.96
C ASP A 317 -24.50 10.42 15.06
N HIS A 318 -24.16 11.38 14.21
CA HIS A 318 -22.94 11.32 13.39
C HIS A 318 -21.68 11.27 14.26
N VAL A 319 -21.64 12.07 15.34
CA VAL A 319 -20.53 12.05 16.30
C VAL A 319 -20.43 10.67 16.97
N SER A 320 -21.55 10.12 17.44
CA SER A 320 -21.59 8.82 18.09
C SER A 320 -21.14 7.69 17.15
N PHE A 321 -21.57 7.75 15.88
CA PHE A 321 -21.11 6.83 14.84
C PHE A 321 -19.59 6.90 14.67
N LEU A 322 -19.01 8.08 14.43
CA LEU A 322 -17.56 8.22 14.19
C LEU A 322 -16.72 7.81 15.41
N GLN A 323 -17.20 8.05 16.63
CA GLN A 323 -16.55 7.60 17.86
C GLN A 323 -16.65 6.10 18.08
N SER A 324 -17.67 5.44 17.51
CA SER A 324 -17.84 3.97 17.60
C SER A 324 -16.87 3.19 16.71
N LEU A 325 -16.28 3.85 15.71
CA LEU A 325 -15.32 3.23 14.80
C LEU A 325 -14.07 2.75 15.56
N GLU A 326 -13.58 1.58 15.15
CA GLU A 326 -12.33 1.03 15.68
C GLU A 326 -11.16 1.97 15.38
N SER A 327 -11.09 2.43 14.13
CA SER A 327 -10.14 3.42 13.66
C SER A 327 -10.83 4.50 12.83
N PHE A 328 -10.55 5.76 13.16
CA PHE A 328 -11.03 6.92 12.43
C PHE A 328 -9.91 7.97 12.37
N THR A 329 -9.56 8.39 11.16
CA THR A 329 -8.51 9.40 10.91
C THR A 329 -9.08 10.56 10.10
N ILE A 330 -8.79 11.78 10.54
CA ILE A 330 -9.12 13.03 9.85
C ILE A 330 -8.18 14.13 10.34
N ASP A 331 -7.78 15.06 9.48
CA ASP A 331 -6.89 16.16 9.89
C ASP A 331 -7.64 17.31 10.56
N THR A 332 -8.76 17.71 9.96
CA THR A 332 -9.59 18.81 10.43
C THR A 332 -10.99 18.70 9.84
N PHE A 333 -11.99 19.19 10.56
CA PHE A 333 -13.35 19.41 10.05
C PHE A 333 -13.55 20.83 9.50
N GLY A 334 -12.47 21.60 9.41
CA GLY A 334 -12.46 23.02 9.05
C GLY A 334 -12.43 23.93 10.29
N ASP A 335 -12.83 25.19 10.10
CA ASP A 335 -12.73 26.20 11.15
C ASP A 335 -13.86 26.09 12.20
N VAL A 336 -13.50 25.63 13.39
CA VAL A 336 -14.39 25.52 14.56
C VAL A 336 -14.62 26.84 15.29
N SER A 337 -13.98 27.94 14.87
CA SER A 337 -14.21 29.28 15.45
C SER A 337 -15.65 29.77 15.28
N SER A 338 -16.39 29.16 14.35
CA SER A 338 -17.80 29.43 14.07
C SER A 338 -18.76 28.97 15.17
N CYS A 339 -18.34 28.05 16.06
CA CYS A 339 -19.17 27.54 17.15
C CYS A 339 -18.56 27.79 18.53
N SER A 340 -19.41 27.93 19.54
CA SER A 340 -18.97 28.11 20.93
C SER A 340 -18.19 26.89 21.42
N GLU A 341 -17.26 27.07 22.35
CA GLU A 341 -16.50 25.96 22.97
C GLU A 341 -17.41 24.85 23.52
N ALA A 342 -18.61 25.19 24.01
CA ALA A 342 -19.59 24.22 24.51
C ALA A 342 -20.22 23.32 23.43
N ALA A 343 -20.14 23.72 22.16
CA ALA A 343 -20.64 22.97 21.01
C ALA A 343 -19.52 22.22 20.25
N GLN A 344 -18.27 22.33 20.72
CA GLN A 344 -17.13 21.65 20.12
C GLN A 344 -16.92 20.27 20.75
N VAL A 345 -16.72 19.27 19.91
CA VAL A 345 -16.40 17.90 20.32
C VAL A 345 -15.12 17.46 19.61
N GLU A 346 -14.28 16.68 20.29
CA GLU A 346 -13.07 16.08 19.69
C GLU A 346 -13.38 14.67 19.18
N ILE A 347 -13.05 14.42 17.90
CA ILE A 347 -13.24 13.12 17.23
C ILE A 347 -12.01 12.87 16.37
N GLY A 348 -11.35 11.72 16.57
CA GLY A 348 -10.16 11.36 15.79
C GLY A 348 -8.98 12.34 15.95
N GLY A 349 -8.92 13.09 17.07
CA GLY A 349 -7.90 14.13 17.30
C GLY A 349 -8.21 15.48 16.65
N ALA A 350 -9.35 15.62 15.96
CA ALA A 350 -9.81 16.87 15.38
C ALA A 350 -11.04 17.42 16.13
N ALA A 351 -11.10 18.74 16.32
CA ALA A 351 -12.27 19.39 16.88
C ALA A 351 -13.34 19.61 15.79
N VAL A 352 -14.61 19.42 16.14
CA VAL A 352 -15.76 19.62 15.24
C VAL A 352 -16.91 20.32 15.95
N CYS A 353 -17.65 21.14 15.20
CA CYS A 353 -18.88 21.77 15.69
C CYS A 353 -20.05 20.80 15.63
N THR A 354 -20.77 20.67 16.73
CA THR A 354 -22.03 19.93 16.78
C THR A 354 -23.20 20.88 16.59
N SER A 355 -24.16 20.49 15.75
CA SER A 355 -25.44 21.18 15.69
C SER A 355 -26.23 20.76 16.94
N THR A 356 -26.23 21.63 17.96
CA THR A 356 -27.12 21.45 19.11
C THR A 356 -28.56 21.43 18.62
N GLY A 357 -29.21 20.28 18.70
CA GLY A 357 -30.61 20.12 18.34
C GLY A 357 -31.52 20.86 19.32
N ASP A 358 -31.67 22.18 19.15
CA ASP A 358 -32.75 22.94 19.79
C ASP A 358 -33.96 22.96 18.87
N ALA A 359 -34.75 21.89 18.94
CA ALA A 359 -36.17 21.94 18.61
C ALA A 359 -36.92 22.59 19.79
N GLY A 360 -37.13 23.91 19.72
CA GLY A 360 -37.85 24.64 20.76
C GLY A 360 -38.06 26.12 20.42
N SER A 361 -39.08 26.43 19.64
CA SER A 361 -39.52 27.79 19.35
C SER A 361 -40.03 28.53 20.60
N SER A 362 -39.51 29.73 20.90
CA SER A 362 -40.33 30.90 21.24
C SER A 362 -39.52 32.20 21.25
N SER A 363 -40.05 33.18 20.53
CA SER A 363 -39.72 34.60 20.52
C SER A 363 -39.58 35.26 21.90
N SER A 364 -38.64 36.19 22.06
CA SER A 364 -38.94 37.61 22.34
C SER A 364 -37.66 38.44 22.46
N SER A 365 -37.87 39.74 22.25
CA SER A 365 -36.95 40.82 21.89
C SER A 365 -36.15 41.46 23.04
N SER A 366 -35.08 42.14 22.60
CA SER A 366 -34.51 43.43 23.09
C SER A 366 -33.93 43.50 24.50
N ASP A 367 -32.63 43.84 24.62
CA ASP A 367 -32.22 45.22 24.90
C ASP A 367 -30.69 45.42 24.99
N GLY A 368 -30.23 46.58 24.48
CA GLY A 368 -29.31 47.47 25.19
C GLY A 368 -27.80 47.21 25.12
N ILE A 369 -27.10 47.91 24.21
CA ILE A 369 -25.66 48.20 24.32
C ILE A 369 -25.44 49.41 25.24
N ASN A 370 -24.46 49.30 26.15
CA ASN A 370 -23.52 50.32 26.70
C ASN A 370 -23.20 50.00 28.18
N SER A 371 -22.02 50.16 28.79
CA SER A 371 -20.61 50.30 28.39
C SER A 371 -19.77 50.36 29.69
N SER A 372 -18.50 49.93 29.62
CA SER A 372 -17.31 50.39 30.40
C SER A 372 -17.13 50.04 31.90
N ASN A 373 -16.11 49.23 32.20
CA ASN A 373 -14.79 49.59 32.80
C ASN A 373 -14.20 48.44 33.63
N ILE A 374 -13.11 47.83 33.16
CA ILE A 374 -11.73 48.02 33.64
C ILE A 374 -11.53 47.63 35.11
N GLY A 375 -10.96 46.44 35.30
CA GLY A 375 -10.28 46.01 36.51
C GLY A 375 -9.05 45.19 36.10
N ALA A 376 -7.89 45.85 36.12
CA ALA A 376 -6.61 45.29 35.70
C ALA A 376 -6.04 44.28 36.71
N ILE A 377 -5.52 43.16 36.21
CA ILE A 377 -4.31 42.52 36.76
C ILE A 377 -3.32 42.44 35.59
N VAL A 378 -2.32 43.31 35.63
CA VAL A 378 -1.24 43.41 34.64
C VAL A 378 -0.09 42.48 35.05
N GLY A 379 0.46 41.77 34.06
CA GLY A 379 1.91 41.55 33.97
C GLY A 379 2.32 40.14 33.57
N GLY A 380 2.52 39.87 32.26
CA GLY A 380 3.29 38.68 31.87
C GLY A 380 3.42 38.25 30.41
N ILE A 381 2.62 38.73 29.43
CA ILE A 381 2.56 38.01 28.13
C ILE A 381 2.98 38.82 26.89
N VAL A 382 3.13 40.14 26.95
CA VAL A 382 3.48 40.93 25.74
C VAL A 382 4.97 40.86 25.38
N GLY A 383 5.85 40.39 26.27
CA GLY A 383 7.27 40.16 25.95
C GLY A 383 7.54 38.85 25.21
N ALA A 384 6.79 37.79 25.49
CA ALA A 384 7.03 36.45 24.93
C ALA A 384 6.59 36.33 23.48
N ILE A 385 5.52 37.02 23.08
CA ILE A 385 4.99 36.96 21.72
C ILE A 385 5.91 37.69 20.74
N VAL A 386 6.51 38.82 21.14
CA VAL A 386 7.46 39.54 20.27
C VAL A 386 8.81 38.81 20.19
N VAL A 387 9.29 38.19 21.27
CA VAL A 387 10.51 37.36 21.23
C VAL A 387 10.29 36.05 20.46
N ALA A 388 9.13 35.41 20.57
CA ALA A 388 8.79 34.21 19.79
C ALA A 388 8.59 34.52 18.29
N LEU A 389 8.02 35.68 17.95
CA LEU A 389 7.90 36.11 16.56
C LEU A 389 9.26 36.53 15.97
N VAL A 390 10.14 37.18 16.74
CA VAL A 390 11.49 37.51 16.29
C VAL A 390 12.37 36.26 16.17
N LEU A 391 12.26 35.30 17.09
CA LEU A 391 12.95 34.01 17.01
C LEU A 391 12.40 33.10 15.90
N GLY A 392 11.09 33.13 15.66
CA GLY A 392 10.43 32.40 14.57
C GLY A 392 10.81 32.95 13.19
N VAL A 393 10.84 34.27 13.03
CA VAL A 393 11.30 34.93 11.79
C VAL A 393 12.80 34.76 11.60
N ALA A 394 13.61 34.82 12.68
CA ALA A 394 15.04 34.54 12.62
C ALA A 394 15.33 33.06 12.29
N PHE A 395 14.56 32.11 12.81
CA PHE A 395 14.63 30.68 12.49
C PHE A 395 14.21 30.40 11.04
N PHE A 396 13.18 31.09 10.56
CA PHE A 396 12.73 31.03 9.16
C PHE A 396 13.77 31.61 8.19
N TYR A 397 14.42 32.73 8.54
CA TYR A 397 15.55 33.28 7.77
C TYR A 397 16.82 32.44 7.87
N TYR A 398 17.09 31.81 9.03
CA TYR A 398 18.24 30.92 9.24
C TYR A 398 18.08 29.61 8.44
N ARG A 399 16.87 29.02 8.36
CA ARG A 399 16.58 27.89 7.46
C ARG A 399 16.68 28.27 5.99
N ARG A 400 16.31 29.50 5.61
CA ARG A 400 16.45 29.97 4.21
C ARG A 400 17.87 30.33 3.79
N ARG A 401 18.78 30.69 4.71
CA ARG A 401 20.17 31.06 4.38
C ARG A 401 21.17 29.91 4.36
N LYS A 402 20.81 28.69 4.77
CA LYS A 402 21.70 27.52 4.72
C LYS A 402 21.52 26.63 3.48
N SER A 403 20.98 27.20 2.40
CA SER A 403 21.19 26.69 1.04
C SER A 403 21.99 27.73 0.26
N HIS A 404 23.24 27.35 -0.06
CA HIS A 404 24.29 28.01 -0.88
C HIS A 404 25.54 28.54 -0.15
N GLY A 405 26.64 27.76 -0.25
CA GLY A 405 27.96 28.31 -0.61
C GLY A 405 29.19 28.04 0.27
N LYS A 406 29.86 26.89 0.02
CA LYS A 406 31.33 26.62 -0.03
C LYS A 406 32.25 26.79 1.20
N GLY A 407 32.91 25.67 1.57
CA GLY A 407 34.38 25.52 1.45
C GLY A 407 35.25 25.35 2.72
N PHE A 408 35.99 24.21 2.74
CA PHE A 408 37.39 24.05 3.23
C PHE A 408 37.69 23.28 4.55
N GLY A 409 37.98 21.98 4.42
CA GLY A 409 39.12 21.18 4.93
C GLY A 409 39.54 21.17 6.42
N THR A 410 39.48 20.01 7.10
CA THR A 410 40.61 19.05 7.28
C THR A 410 40.33 17.96 8.35
N ALA A 411 40.60 16.72 7.94
CA ALA A 411 40.90 15.46 8.65
C ALA A 411 40.68 15.29 10.18
N THR A 412 39.96 14.24 10.59
CA THR A 412 40.52 12.92 10.99
C THR A 412 39.44 11.95 11.51
N GLY A 413 39.37 10.75 10.92
CA GLY A 413 39.18 9.47 11.63
C GLY A 413 37.78 8.99 12.08
N PHE A 414 37.35 7.89 11.46
CA PHE A 414 36.42 6.83 11.94
C PHE A 414 34.90 6.93 11.65
N SER A 415 34.51 6.13 10.64
CA SER A 415 33.29 5.34 10.43
C SER A 415 31.92 6.03 10.24
N ASP A 416 31.41 5.75 9.03
CA ASP A 416 30.25 6.19 8.27
C ASP A 416 28.85 5.89 8.88
N PRO A 417 27.93 6.87 8.95
CA PRO A 417 26.52 6.66 9.33
C PRO A 417 25.56 6.71 8.12
N THR A 418 25.95 6.18 6.97
CA THR A 418 25.04 5.91 5.84
C THR A 418 24.60 4.44 5.83
N ASN A 419 23.63 4.12 6.68
CA ASN A 419 22.73 2.99 6.43
C ASN A 419 21.31 3.38 6.85
N ARG A 420 20.72 4.26 6.02
CA ARG A 420 19.28 4.49 5.97
C ARG A 420 18.76 3.76 4.74
N SER A 421 18.56 2.45 4.87
CA SER A 421 17.58 1.71 4.07
C SER A 421 16.22 2.37 4.32
N GLY A 422 15.51 2.91 3.33
CA GLY A 422 15.19 2.28 2.04
C GLY A 422 13.73 1.85 2.19
N ARG A 423 12.82 2.64 1.63
CA ARG A 423 11.44 2.84 2.09
C ARG A 423 10.47 1.89 1.37
N GLY A 424 10.69 0.59 1.47
CA GLY A 424 9.74 -0.42 0.96
C GLY A 424 8.48 -0.43 1.84
N GLY A 425 7.40 0.14 1.33
CA GLY A 425 6.16 0.32 2.06
C GLY A 425 5.31 -0.94 2.24
N ALA A 426 5.88 -2.16 2.32
CA ALA A 426 5.19 -3.46 2.27
C ALA A 426 3.70 -3.40 2.65
N SER A 427 2.82 -3.62 1.66
CA SER A 427 1.43 -3.92 2.00
C SER A 427 1.44 -5.25 2.72
N LEU A 428 0.98 -5.29 3.96
CA LEU A 428 1.06 -6.49 4.83
C LEU A 428 0.53 -7.76 4.14
N TRP A 429 -0.43 -7.56 3.24
CA TRP A 429 -1.13 -8.57 2.47
C TRP A 429 -0.29 -9.23 1.37
N ASN A 430 0.85 -8.64 1.02
CA ASN A 430 1.77 -9.11 -0.02
C ASN A 430 3.15 -9.47 0.55
N ASP A 431 3.33 -9.35 1.88
CA ASP A 431 4.62 -9.59 2.52
C ASP A 431 4.75 -11.06 2.93
N GLN A 432 5.41 -11.85 2.09
CA GLN A 432 5.51 -13.30 2.28
C GLN A 432 6.16 -13.71 3.62
N GLU A 433 7.09 -12.91 4.13
CA GLU A 433 7.72 -13.15 5.43
C GLU A 433 6.69 -12.96 6.55
N LEU A 434 5.90 -11.89 6.52
CA LEU A 434 4.85 -11.64 7.51
C LEU A 434 3.70 -12.63 7.39
N LEU A 435 3.27 -12.98 6.17
CA LEU A 435 2.21 -13.96 5.92
C LEU A 435 2.59 -15.34 6.47
N SER A 436 3.85 -15.74 6.36
CA SER A 436 4.34 -17.01 6.92
C SER A 436 4.29 -17.06 8.45
N LEU A 437 4.29 -15.89 9.10
CA LEU A 437 4.21 -15.72 10.55
C LEU A 437 2.80 -15.37 11.04
N GLN A 438 1.84 -15.24 10.11
CA GLN A 438 0.50 -14.77 10.42
C GLN A 438 -0.25 -15.78 11.29
N VAL A 439 -0.84 -15.28 12.37
CA VAL A 439 -1.77 -16.01 13.23
C VAL A 439 -3.13 -15.34 13.19
N ASN A 440 -4.19 -16.13 13.44
CA ASN A 440 -5.55 -15.60 13.48
C ASN A 440 -5.68 -14.56 14.62
N PRO A 441 -6.08 -13.31 14.34
CA PRO A 441 -6.32 -12.30 15.36
C PRO A 441 -7.33 -12.74 16.44
N ASP A 442 -8.34 -13.55 16.07
CA ASP A 442 -9.35 -14.06 17.01
C ASP A 442 -8.80 -15.04 18.06
N ASP A 443 -7.60 -15.60 17.83
CA ASP A 443 -6.92 -16.47 18.80
C ASP A 443 -6.27 -15.67 19.94
N ILE A 444 -6.27 -14.33 19.88
CA ILE A 444 -5.57 -13.42 20.80
C ILE A 444 -6.59 -12.68 21.70
N GLU A 445 -6.51 -12.91 23.00
CA GLU A 445 -7.35 -12.24 24.01
C GLU A 445 -6.50 -11.33 24.90
N ASP A 446 -6.68 -10.02 24.80
CA ASP A 446 -5.98 -9.05 25.66
C ASP A 446 -6.43 -9.15 27.13
N ILE A 447 -5.47 -9.25 28.04
CA ILE A 447 -5.71 -9.28 29.50
C ILE A 447 -5.51 -7.91 30.12
N ARG A 448 -4.31 -7.32 29.94
CA ARG A 448 -3.98 -6.00 30.51
C ARG A 448 -2.78 -5.37 29.81
N LYS A 449 -2.73 -4.04 29.84
CA LYS A 449 -1.60 -3.26 29.35
C LYS A 449 -0.36 -3.47 30.24
N LEU A 450 0.78 -3.81 29.63
CA LEU A 450 2.08 -4.00 30.30
C LEU A 450 2.93 -2.72 30.28
N GLY A 451 2.87 -1.96 29.18
CA GLY A 451 3.72 -0.78 29.02
C GLY A 451 3.34 0.07 27.80
N THR A 452 3.96 1.24 27.70
CA THR A 452 3.77 2.18 26.58
C THR A 452 5.11 2.79 26.22
N GLY A 453 5.51 2.65 24.96
CA GLY A 453 6.71 3.27 24.40
C GLY A 453 6.39 4.61 23.74
N ALA A 454 7.32 5.12 22.93
CA ALA A 454 7.12 6.32 22.13
C ALA A 454 5.98 6.14 21.12
N PHE A 455 6.00 5.05 20.35
CA PHE A 455 5.06 4.81 19.23
C PHE A 455 4.15 3.58 19.43
N GLY A 456 4.54 2.66 20.32
CA GLY A 456 3.82 1.40 20.56
C GLY A 456 3.26 1.24 21.97
N VAL A 457 2.34 0.30 22.09
CA VAL A 457 1.78 -0.21 23.34
C VAL A 457 1.96 -1.71 23.41
N VAL A 458 2.25 -2.24 24.61
CA VAL A 458 2.41 -3.68 24.84
C VAL A 458 1.33 -4.16 25.79
N TYR A 459 0.60 -5.20 25.41
CA TYR A 459 -0.40 -5.90 26.20
C TYR A 459 0.08 -7.30 26.59
N LEU A 460 -0.31 -7.73 27.78
CA LEU A 460 -0.34 -9.14 28.14
C LEU A 460 -1.60 -9.72 27.53
N ALA A 461 -1.47 -10.78 26.75
CA ALA A 461 -2.59 -11.46 26.12
C ALA A 461 -2.51 -12.99 26.35
N LYS A 462 -3.65 -13.67 26.16
CA LYS A 462 -3.69 -15.12 25.99
C LYS A 462 -3.76 -15.43 24.51
N TYR A 463 -2.93 -16.37 24.07
CA TYR A 463 -3.00 -16.96 22.75
C TYR A 463 -3.56 -18.39 22.87
N ARG A 464 -4.59 -18.71 22.07
CA ARG A 464 -5.30 -20.01 22.06
C ARG A 464 -5.67 -20.50 23.47
N GLN A 465 -6.17 -19.57 24.29
CA GLN A 465 -6.65 -19.75 25.66
C GLN A 465 -5.63 -20.21 26.74
N ASN A 466 -4.48 -20.77 26.37
CA ASN A 466 -3.57 -21.42 27.32
C ASN A 466 -2.13 -20.87 27.34
N ARG A 467 -1.73 -20.02 26.40
CA ARG A 467 -0.37 -19.46 26.35
C ARG A 467 -0.40 -17.96 26.65
N LEU A 468 0.35 -17.52 27.66
CA LEU A 468 0.57 -16.09 27.90
C LEU A 468 1.62 -15.55 26.94
N VAL A 469 1.31 -14.44 26.29
CA VAL A 469 2.14 -13.76 25.29
C VAL A 469 2.15 -12.26 25.55
N ALA A 470 3.15 -11.56 25.02
CA ALA A 470 3.20 -10.11 24.99
C ALA A 470 2.89 -9.62 23.58
N CYS A 471 1.76 -8.94 23.38
CA CYS A 471 1.36 -8.39 22.09
C CYS A 471 1.74 -6.91 22.02
N LYS A 472 2.64 -6.56 21.10
CA LYS A 472 3.05 -5.18 20.81
C LYS A 472 2.27 -4.70 19.58
N ARG A 473 1.74 -3.47 19.64
CA ARG A 473 1.05 -2.81 18.52
C ARG A 473 1.27 -1.30 18.57
N LEU A 474 0.96 -0.58 17.49
CA LEU A 474 1.02 0.88 17.47
C LEU A 474 -0.10 1.49 18.34
N LYS A 475 0.12 2.70 18.85
CA LYS A 475 -0.95 3.42 19.58
C LYS A 475 -2.01 3.89 18.59
N LYS A 476 -3.26 4.00 19.08
CA LYS A 476 -4.34 4.65 18.32
C LYS A 476 -3.92 6.08 17.95
N GLY A 477 -3.99 6.43 16.67
CA GLY A 477 -3.53 7.71 16.12
C GLY A 477 -2.03 7.80 15.78
N GLU A 478 -1.23 6.79 16.12
CA GLU A 478 0.20 6.70 15.75
C GLU A 478 0.44 5.69 14.61
N ALA A 479 -0.62 5.10 14.05
CA ALA A 479 -0.57 4.19 12.91
C ALA A 479 -0.42 4.96 11.57
N THR A 480 0.51 5.92 11.54
CA THR A 480 0.89 6.60 10.30
C THR A 480 1.66 5.63 9.41
N PHE A 481 1.64 5.85 8.09
CA PHE A 481 2.41 5.03 7.14
C PHE A 481 3.88 4.85 7.57
N GLU A 482 4.55 5.92 8.01
CA GLU A 482 5.95 5.85 8.48
C GLU A 482 6.12 4.97 9.73
N ASN A 483 5.24 5.11 10.72
CA ASN A 483 5.31 4.31 11.95
C ASN A 483 4.96 2.84 11.70
N THR A 484 4.00 2.56 10.82
CA THR A 484 3.64 1.21 10.39
C THR A 484 4.80 0.53 9.69
N GLN A 485 5.48 1.22 8.77
CA GLN A 485 6.67 0.68 8.09
C GLN A 485 7.85 0.45 9.05
N ASN A 486 8.11 1.39 9.97
CA ASN A 486 9.12 1.19 11.01
C ASN A 486 8.79 -0.03 11.88
N PHE A 487 7.52 -0.26 12.17
CA PHE A 487 7.09 -1.40 12.96
C PHE A 487 7.20 -2.72 12.19
N ILE A 488 6.86 -2.74 10.89
CA ILE A 488 7.09 -3.89 9.99
C ILE A 488 8.57 -4.24 9.92
N ALA A 489 9.44 -3.25 9.72
CA ALA A 489 10.89 -3.47 9.69
C ALA A 489 11.41 -4.06 11.01
N GLU A 490 10.88 -3.60 12.15
CA GLU A 490 11.20 -4.16 13.46
C GLU A 490 10.77 -5.63 13.57
N ILE A 491 9.56 -5.97 13.08
CA ILE A 491 9.04 -7.33 13.08
C ILE A 491 9.90 -8.25 12.23
N LYS A 492 10.24 -7.84 11.00
CA LYS A 492 11.10 -8.62 10.10
C LYS A 492 12.47 -8.90 10.71
N LEU A 493 13.08 -7.88 11.31
CA LEU A 493 14.32 -8.06 12.05
C LEU A 493 14.16 -9.06 13.21
N CYS A 494 13.04 -9.00 13.95
CA CYS A 494 12.80 -9.95 15.03
C CYS A 494 12.54 -11.38 14.52
N ALA A 495 11.99 -11.54 13.32
CA ALA A 495 11.73 -12.83 12.70
C ALA A 495 13.00 -13.59 12.32
N THR A 496 14.10 -12.89 12.01
CA THR A 496 15.39 -13.52 11.67
C THR A 496 16.20 -13.95 12.90
N LEU A 497 15.80 -13.52 14.10
CA LEU A 497 16.52 -13.79 15.35
C LEU A 497 15.98 -15.04 16.05
N ASP A 498 16.83 -16.04 16.21
CA ASP A 498 16.56 -17.25 16.99
C ASP A 498 17.72 -17.52 17.96
N HIS A 499 17.55 -17.09 19.22
CA HIS A 499 18.56 -17.24 20.26
C HIS A 499 17.95 -17.27 21.67
N PRO A 500 18.39 -18.14 22.60
CA PRO A 500 17.80 -18.30 23.94
C PRO A 500 17.90 -17.08 24.88
N ARG A 501 18.62 -16.03 24.46
CA ARG A 501 18.78 -14.74 25.19
C ARG A 501 18.17 -13.54 24.47
N VAL A 502 17.53 -13.76 23.33
CA VAL A 502 16.78 -12.75 22.59
C VAL A 502 15.29 -13.07 22.76
N VAL A 503 14.47 -12.05 23.00
CA VAL A 503 13.02 -12.26 23.17
C VAL A 503 12.44 -12.75 21.85
N GLN A 504 11.84 -13.93 21.87
CA GLN A 504 11.35 -14.60 20.67
C GLN A 504 10.07 -13.96 20.12
N LEU A 505 10.05 -13.68 18.81
CA LEU A 505 8.83 -13.41 18.05
C LEU A 505 8.10 -14.74 17.78
N LEU A 506 6.83 -14.81 18.15
CA LEU A 506 6.00 -16.01 18.04
C LEU A 506 5.05 -15.98 16.84
N GLY A 507 4.77 -14.78 16.33
CA GLY A 507 3.87 -14.58 15.20
C GLY A 507 3.42 -13.12 15.11
N VAL A 508 2.65 -12.85 14.08
CA VAL A 508 2.05 -11.54 13.81
C VAL A 508 0.58 -11.72 13.49
N ALA A 509 -0.23 -10.74 13.81
CA ALA A 509 -1.65 -10.74 13.48
C ALA A 509 -2.05 -9.34 13.04
N TRP A 510 -2.94 -9.27 12.06
CA TRP A 510 -3.54 -8.03 11.60
C TRP A 510 -4.86 -8.37 10.92
N THR A 511 -5.81 -7.45 11.02
CA THR A 511 -6.98 -7.40 10.15
C THR A 511 -6.85 -6.27 9.13
N ILE A 512 -6.01 -5.25 9.42
CA ILE A 512 -5.80 -4.03 8.64
C ILE A 512 -4.35 -3.55 8.86
N GLU A 513 -3.81 -2.68 8.01
CA GLU A 513 -2.42 -2.23 8.21
C GLU A 513 -2.19 -1.45 9.52
N SER A 514 -3.23 -0.75 9.98
CA SER A 514 -3.17 0.06 11.20
C SER A 514 -3.39 -0.72 12.50
N ASP A 515 -3.83 -1.99 12.47
CA ASP A 515 -4.00 -2.84 13.65
C ASP A 515 -2.91 -3.92 13.81
N LEU A 516 -1.89 -3.89 12.93
CA LEU A 516 -0.76 -4.79 12.97
C LEU A 516 -0.24 -4.96 14.40
N GLN A 517 -0.15 -6.20 14.82
CA GLN A 517 0.38 -6.58 16.12
C GLN A 517 1.39 -7.71 16.00
N ALA A 518 2.46 -7.59 16.79
CA ALA A 518 3.53 -8.57 16.91
C ALA A 518 3.42 -9.28 18.25
N MET A 519 3.39 -10.61 18.20
CA MET A 519 3.23 -11.48 19.37
C MET A 519 4.61 -12.01 19.80
N PHE A 520 5.02 -11.68 21.02
CA PHE A 520 6.29 -12.10 21.61
C PHE A 520 6.08 -13.04 22.79
N GLU A 521 7.13 -13.77 23.17
CA GLU A 521 7.12 -14.50 24.44
C GLU A 521 6.93 -13.56 25.64
N TYR A 522 6.21 -14.04 26.66
CA TYR A 522 5.92 -13.22 27.83
C TYR A 522 7.02 -13.29 28.90
N MET A 523 7.71 -12.16 29.10
CA MET A 523 8.72 -12.00 30.15
C MET A 523 8.08 -11.61 31.50
N SER A 524 7.70 -12.62 32.29
CA SER A 524 6.94 -12.45 33.55
C SER A 524 7.56 -11.53 34.61
N LYS A 525 8.88 -11.33 34.59
CA LYS A 525 9.61 -10.44 35.53
C LYS A 525 9.68 -8.98 35.10
N GLY A 526 9.17 -8.64 33.90
CA GLY A 526 9.21 -7.29 33.35
C GLY A 526 10.59 -6.90 32.82
N ASP A 527 10.79 -5.60 32.59
CA ASP A 527 12.04 -5.07 32.05
C ASP A 527 13.17 -5.04 33.11
N LEU A 528 14.42 -5.08 32.62
CA LEU A 528 15.60 -5.15 33.47
C LEU A 528 15.73 -3.92 34.39
N ARG A 529 15.31 -2.72 33.95
CA ARG A 529 15.37 -1.52 34.78
C ARG A 529 14.42 -1.66 35.97
N SER A 530 13.15 -1.99 35.73
CA SER A 530 12.17 -2.23 36.78
C SER A 530 12.59 -3.38 37.70
N TYR A 531 13.18 -4.44 37.16
CA TYR A 531 13.71 -5.56 37.93
C TYR A 531 14.85 -5.12 38.86
N LEU A 532 15.82 -4.37 38.33
CA LEU A 532 16.95 -3.83 39.10
C LEU A 532 16.49 -2.80 40.13
N GLU A 533 15.49 -1.98 39.80
CA GLU A 533 14.91 -1.00 40.73
C GLU A 533 14.18 -1.68 41.89
N LYS A 534 13.44 -2.75 41.65
CA LYS A 534 12.80 -3.58 42.69
C LYS A 534 13.82 -4.34 43.54
N THR A 535 14.97 -4.70 42.96
CA THR A 535 16.05 -5.42 43.63
C THR A 535 17.15 -4.50 44.18
N LYS A 536 16.96 -3.17 44.16
CA LYS A 536 17.87 -2.14 44.73
C LYS A 536 18.21 -2.37 46.21
N SER A 537 17.41 -3.16 46.93
CA SER A 537 17.66 -3.58 48.31
C SER A 537 18.78 -4.63 48.46
N GLY A 538 19.31 -5.17 47.35
CA GLY A 538 20.42 -6.13 47.33
C GLY A 538 21.81 -5.46 47.35
N PRO A 539 22.90 -6.26 47.49
CA PRO A 539 24.25 -5.75 47.56
C PRO A 539 24.60 -4.84 46.36
N LYS A 540 25.22 -3.68 46.62
CA LYS A 540 25.72 -2.75 45.58
C LYS A 540 26.87 -3.34 44.74
N THR A 541 27.36 -4.52 45.11
CA THR A 541 28.41 -5.25 44.41
C THR A 541 27.86 -6.05 43.22
N TRP A 542 28.75 -6.41 42.28
CA TRP A 542 28.48 -7.37 41.21
C TRP A 542 28.36 -8.77 41.83
N ASN A 543 27.13 -9.22 42.04
CA ASN A 543 26.84 -10.57 42.50
C ASN A 543 26.72 -11.52 41.28
N ALA A 544 26.70 -12.83 41.53
CA ALA A 544 26.60 -13.84 40.48
C ALA A 544 25.39 -13.62 39.55
N GLU A 545 24.26 -13.15 40.10
CA GLU A 545 23.06 -12.83 39.31
C GLU A 545 23.27 -11.67 38.34
N LYS A 546 23.85 -10.54 38.79
CA LYS A 546 24.16 -9.40 37.91
C LYS A 546 25.21 -9.76 36.86
N LEU A 547 26.20 -10.59 37.23
CA LEU A 547 27.19 -11.11 36.30
C LEU A 547 26.55 -12.01 35.25
N GLN A 548 25.59 -12.86 35.65
CA GLN A 548 24.84 -13.68 34.70
C GLN A 548 23.96 -12.83 33.79
N LEU A 549 23.25 -11.82 34.31
CA LEU A 549 22.46 -10.90 33.49
C LEU A 549 23.36 -10.16 32.48
N ALA A 550 24.56 -9.74 32.89
CA ALA A 550 25.52 -9.13 31.97
C ALA A 550 26.05 -10.13 30.93
N ALA A 551 26.30 -11.38 31.32
CA ALA A 551 26.71 -12.44 30.39
C ALA A 551 25.61 -12.75 29.36
N ASP A 552 24.36 -12.92 29.80
CA ASP A 552 23.20 -13.18 28.95
C ASP A 552 22.97 -12.03 27.95
N VAL A 553 23.08 -10.77 28.40
CA VAL A 553 23.01 -9.59 27.52
C VAL A 553 24.18 -9.56 26.53
N THR A 554 25.38 -9.91 26.99
CA THR A 554 26.56 -9.95 26.11
C THR A 554 26.41 -11.02 25.04
N GLU A 555 25.93 -12.20 25.40
CA GLU A 555 25.67 -13.32 24.47
C GLU A 555 24.63 -12.91 23.42
N ALA A 556 23.53 -12.29 23.84
CA ALA A 556 22.52 -11.75 22.92
C ALA A 556 23.10 -10.69 21.97
N LEU A 557 23.90 -9.75 22.46
CA LEU A 557 24.52 -8.70 21.64
C LEU A 557 25.55 -9.25 20.64
N VAL A 558 26.30 -10.28 21.03
CA VAL A 558 27.24 -10.96 20.13
C VAL A 558 26.47 -11.65 19.01
N TYR A 559 25.40 -12.37 19.34
CA TYR A 559 24.53 -13.01 18.36
C TYR A 559 23.92 -12.00 17.39
N SER A 560 23.30 -10.93 17.89
CA SER A 560 22.68 -9.90 17.04
C SER A 560 23.68 -9.21 16.11
N ARG A 561 24.98 -9.17 16.43
CA ARG A 561 26.00 -8.59 15.56
C ARG A 561 26.49 -9.54 14.48
N THR A 562 26.33 -10.85 14.66
CA THR A 562 26.73 -11.86 13.67
C THR A 562 25.60 -12.26 12.74
N SER A 563 24.36 -11.97 13.12
CA SER A 563 23.14 -12.35 12.39
C SER A 563 22.49 -11.19 11.61
N VAL A 564 23.00 -9.98 11.77
CA VAL A 564 22.64 -8.73 11.04
C VAL A 564 23.88 -8.23 10.34
#